data_AF-A0A850M7M3-F1
#
_entry.id   AF-A0A850M7M3-F1
#
_cell.length_a   1.000
_cell.length_b   1.000
_cell.length_c   1.000
_cell.angle_alpha   90.00
_cell.angle_beta   90.00
_cell.angle_gamma   90.00
#
_symmetry.space_group_name_H-M   'P 1'
#
loop_
_entity.id
_entity.type
_entity.pdbx_description
1 polymer ?
#
loop_
_entity_poly.entity_id
_entity_poly.type
_entity_poly.pdbx_seq_one_letter_code
_entity_poly.pdbx_strand_id
1 'polypeptide(L)'
;MTRDDELKLKIYAFLKDGDANQEQTNYSGAIKSYKKALKLAKKSKDPDLVATCMRHIATSYYDQGIYLLNTNDEKNAKNQLENALKHQKESFSVVMRLCDPKREAAYFFNMGKILYNLGNYSDAYDHFHTAYHYFSILYSSIYASTQLVEQYLDYIREKIPHQKPRLLRQYKEY
;
A
#
# COMPACT_ATOMS: atom_id res chain seq x y z
N MET A 1 33.83 4.01 7.48
CA MET A 1 32.36 3.88 7.46
C MET A 1 31.79 5.18 8.00
N THR A 2 30.94 5.87 7.24
CA THR A 2 30.36 7.14 7.69
C THR A 2 29.19 6.91 8.64
N ARG A 3 28.82 7.93 9.42
CA ARG A 3 27.63 7.89 10.30
C ARG A 3 26.35 7.55 9.54
N ASP A 4 26.25 7.96 8.27
CA ASP A 4 25.11 7.67 7.41
C ASP A 4 25.11 6.22 6.92
N ASP A 5 26.29 5.64 6.65
CA ASP A 5 26.43 4.23 6.29
C ASP A 5 26.01 3.31 7.45
N GLU A 6 26.41 3.64 8.67
CA GLU A 6 26.00 2.90 9.87
C GLU A 6 24.49 2.98 10.11
N LEU A 7 23.88 4.15 9.85
CA LEU A 7 22.45 4.35 9.99
C LEU A 7 21.68 3.49 8.97
N LYS A 8 22.11 3.51 7.70
CA LYS A 8 21.53 2.68 6.63
C LYS A 8 21.65 1.19 6.95
N LEU A 9 22.80 0.72 7.40
CA LEU A 9 23.00 -0.69 7.74
C LEU A 9 22.07 -1.15 8.87
N LYS A 10 21.87 -0.32 9.90
CA LYS A 10 20.89 -0.59 10.97
C LYS A 10 19.45 -0.59 10.47
N ILE A 11 19.11 0.31 9.54
CA ILE A 11 17.77 0.34 8.92
C ILE A 11 17.53 -0.96 8.15
N TYR A 12 18.46 -1.38 7.29
CA TYR A 12 18.33 -2.61 6.52
C TYR A 12 18.26 -3.85 7.40
N ALA A 13 19.01 -3.89 8.51
CA ALA A 13 18.89 -4.96 9.49
C ALA A 13 17.47 -5.05 10.06
N PHE A 14 16.88 -3.94 10.49
CA PHE A 14 15.50 -3.93 10.98
C PHE A 14 14.46 -4.24 9.89
N LEU A 15 14.70 -3.86 8.63
CA LEU A 15 13.84 -4.26 7.52
C LEU A 15 13.88 -5.78 7.33
N LYS A 16 15.08 -6.37 7.29
CA LYS A 16 15.26 -7.82 7.16
C LYS A 16 14.63 -8.59 8.33
N ASP A 17 14.79 -8.11 9.56
CA ASP A 17 14.12 -8.69 10.73
C ASP A 17 12.59 -8.60 10.58
N GLY A 18 12.09 -7.51 10.01
CA GLY A 18 10.66 -7.34 9.72
C GLY A 18 10.17 -8.35 8.68
N ASP A 19 10.92 -8.53 7.60
CA ASP A 19 10.62 -9.48 6.52
C ASP A 19 10.61 -10.93 7.06
N ALA A 20 11.59 -11.29 7.88
CA ALA A 20 11.64 -12.62 8.52
C ALA A 20 10.44 -12.88 9.46
N ASN A 21 9.95 -11.84 10.14
CA ASN A 21 8.72 -11.96 10.93
C ASN A 21 7.47 -12.07 10.06
N GLN A 22 7.43 -11.38 8.91
CA GLN A 22 6.35 -11.49 7.94
C GLN A 22 6.22 -12.92 7.41
N GLU A 23 7.34 -13.52 7.01
CA GLU A 23 7.39 -14.90 6.53
C GLU A 23 6.87 -15.90 7.57
N GLN A 24 7.07 -15.60 8.86
CA GLN A 24 6.56 -16.41 9.97
C GLN A 24 5.12 -16.06 10.38
N THR A 25 4.41 -15.21 9.61
CA THR A 25 3.08 -14.66 9.95
C THR A 25 3.03 -13.90 11.27
N ASN A 26 4.19 -13.54 11.84
CA ASN A 26 4.30 -12.72 13.03
C ASN A 26 4.17 -11.24 12.67
N TYR A 27 2.98 -10.82 12.28
CA TYR A 27 2.71 -9.46 11.84
C TYR A 27 3.07 -8.41 12.91
N SER A 28 2.82 -8.72 14.18
CA SER A 28 3.15 -7.81 15.29
C SER A 28 4.66 -7.58 15.43
N GLY A 29 5.47 -8.64 15.28
CA GLY A 29 6.93 -8.58 15.23
C GLY A 29 7.42 -7.80 14.03
N ALA A 30 6.84 -8.06 12.86
CA ALA A 30 7.18 -7.35 11.63
C ALA A 30 6.94 -5.84 11.75
N ILE A 31 5.75 -5.43 12.18
CA ILE A 31 5.39 -4.02 12.40
C ILE A 31 6.35 -3.36 13.40
N LYS A 32 6.72 -4.06 14.48
CA LYS A 32 7.66 -3.55 15.48
C LYS A 32 9.04 -3.30 14.86
N SER A 33 9.56 -4.24 14.08
CA SER A 33 10.85 -4.11 13.40
C SER A 33 10.83 -2.99 12.37
N TYR A 34 9.82 -2.92 11.51
CA TYR A 34 9.69 -1.85 10.53
C TYR A 34 9.50 -0.46 11.17
N LYS A 35 8.82 -0.35 12.32
CA LYS A 35 8.74 0.93 13.08
C LYS A 35 10.10 1.37 13.62
N LYS A 36 10.97 0.44 14.02
CA LYS A 36 12.36 0.77 14.39
C LYS A 36 13.14 1.27 13.17
N ALA A 37 13.00 0.59 12.03
CA ALA A 37 13.57 1.01 10.75
C ALA A 37 13.11 2.43 10.37
N LEU A 38 11.79 2.69 10.42
CA LEU A 38 11.20 4.01 10.13
C LEU A 38 11.76 5.11 11.04
N LYS A 39 11.91 4.84 12.34
CA LYS A 39 12.46 5.81 13.30
C LYS A 39 13.90 6.22 12.93
N LEU A 40 14.69 5.29 12.41
CA LEU A 40 16.04 5.58 11.93
C LEU A 40 16.02 6.24 10.54
N ALA A 41 15.16 5.78 9.63
CA ALA A 41 14.99 6.37 8.30
C ALA A 41 14.58 7.84 8.37
N LYS A 42 13.72 8.23 9.32
CA LYS A 42 13.38 9.65 9.55
C LYS A 42 14.57 10.52 10.00
N LYS A 43 15.64 9.91 10.51
CA LYS A 43 16.90 10.60 10.84
C LYS A 43 17.87 10.66 9.66
N SER A 44 17.68 9.80 8.66
CA SER A 44 18.40 9.92 7.39
C SER A 44 17.79 11.01 6.51
N LYS A 45 18.59 11.63 5.65
CA LYS A 45 18.12 12.56 4.62
C LYS A 45 17.56 11.84 3.38
N ASP A 46 16.98 10.64 3.57
CA ASP A 46 16.57 9.72 2.50
C ASP A 46 15.05 9.49 2.56
N PRO A 47 14.26 10.24 1.76
CA PRO A 47 12.81 10.12 1.75
C PRO A 47 12.33 8.79 1.14
N ASP A 48 13.09 8.20 0.22
CA ASP A 48 12.78 6.88 -0.35
C ASP A 48 12.81 5.80 0.73
N LEU A 49 13.78 5.88 1.64
CA LEU A 49 13.90 4.93 2.75
C LEU A 49 12.76 5.08 3.76
N VAL A 50 12.31 6.32 4.02
CA VAL A 50 11.13 6.59 4.86
C VAL A 50 9.88 5.98 4.25
N ALA A 51 9.64 6.22 2.96
CA ALA A 51 8.50 5.66 2.26
C ALA A 51 8.55 4.13 2.20
N THR A 52 9.73 3.56 1.94
CA THR A 52 9.91 2.10 1.97
C THR A 52 9.49 1.53 3.31
N CYS A 53 9.98 2.07 4.42
CA CYS A 53 9.59 1.61 5.76
C CYS A 53 8.07 1.74 6.00
N MET A 54 7.45 2.86 5.58
CA MET A 54 6.01 3.06 5.73
C MET A 54 5.19 2.07 4.90
N ARG A 55 5.62 1.76 3.67
CA ARG A 55 5.00 0.74 2.81
C ARG A 55 5.05 -0.64 3.45
N HIS A 56 6.20 -1.06 3.99
CA HIS A 56 6.32 -2.35 4.70
C HIS A 56 5.40 -2.42 5.93
N ILE A 57 5.28 -1.33 6.70
CA ILE A 57 4.33 -1.24 7.81
C ILE A 57 2.88 -1.37 7.30
N ALA A 58 2.54 -0.66 6.22
CA ALA A 58 1.19 -0.70 5.64
C ALA A 58 0.82 -2.11 5.17
N THR A 59 1.70 -2.78 4.43
CA THR A 59 1.54 -4.18 4.02
C THR A 59 1.34 -5.08 5.23
N SER A 60 2.12 -4.90 6.28
CA SER A 60 1.99 -5.73 7.48
C SER A 60 0.68 -5.59 8.21
N TYR A 61 0.18 -4.36 8.31
CA TYR A 61 -1.14 -4.09 8.84
C TYR A 61 -2.23 -4.68 7.96
N TYR A 62 -2.09 -4.60 6.64
CA TYR A 62 -3.04 -5.22 5.71
C TYR A 62 -3.09 -6.73 5.89
N ASP A 63 -1.95 -7.42 5.87
CA ASP A 63 -1.89 -8.88 5.99
C ASP A 63 -2.45 -9.36 7.34
N GLN A 64 -2.14 -8.64 8.42
CA GLN A 64 -2.76 -8.89 9.73
C GLN A 64 -4.28 -8.69 9.71
N GLY A 65 -4.76 -7.66 9.03
CA GLY A 65 -6.18 -7.39 8.86
C GLY A 65 -6.90 -8.51 8.10
N ILE A 66 -6.31 -9.00 7.01
CA ILE A 66 -6.85 -10.13 6.24
C ILE A 66 -6.87 -11.40 7.07
N TYR A 67 -5.79 -11.68 7.80
CA TYR A 67 -5.74 -12.82 8.71
C TYR A 67 -6.87 -12.76 9.75
N LEU A 68 -7.10 -11.59 10.35
CA LEU A 68 -8.16 -11.39 11.33
C LEU A 68 -9.57 -11.56 10.73
N LEU A 69 -9.80 -11.09 9.50
CA LEU A 69 -11.06 -11.36 8.77
C LEU A 69 -11.29 -12.87 8.61
N ASN A 70 -10.27 -13.62 8.23
CA ASN A 70 -10.36 -15.08 8.07
C ASN A 70 -10.65 -15.81 9.39
N THR A 71 -10.28 -15.21 10.53
CA THR A 71 -10.60 -15.72 11.87
C THR A 71 -11.92 -15.15 12.44
N ASN A 72 -12.70 -14.41 11.64
CA ASN A 72 -13.95 -13.74 12.03
C ASN A 72 -13.79 -12.66 13.12
N ASP A 73 -12.60 -12.06 13.26
CA ASP A 73 -12.36 -10.92 14.15
C ASP A 73 -12.47 -9.60 13.38
N GLU A 74 -13.69 -9.28 12.95
CA GLU A 74 -13.98 -8.14 12.08
C GLU A 74 -13.57 -6.79 12.70
N LYS A 75 -13.75 -6.64 14.02
CA LYS A 75 -13.43 -5.40 14.73
C LYS A 75 -11.93 -5.11 14.70
N ASN A 76 -11.11 -6.09 15.05
CA ASN A 76 -9.66 -5.89 15.02
C ASN A 76 -9.15 -5.82 13.58
N ALA A 77 -9.72 -6.60 12.65
CA ALA A 77 -9.40 -6.51 11.24
C ALA A 77 -9.60 -5.09 10.69
N LYS A 78 -10.75 -4.48 10.97
CA LYS A 78 -11.05 -3.09 10.55
C LYS A 78 -9.99 -2.11 11.06
N ASN A 79 -9.60 -2.22 12.33
CA ASN A 79 -8.55 -1.38 12.91
C ASN A 79 -7.20 -1.57 12.18
N GLN A 80 -6.80 -2.82 11.89
CA GLN A 80 -5.56 -3.05 11.16
C GLN A 80 -5.63 -2.50 9.72
N LEU A 81 -6.75 -2.67 9.02
CA LEU A 81 -6.93 -2.13 7.67
C LEU A 81 -6.93 -0.60 7.65
N GLU A 82 -7.51 0.07 8.66
CA GLU A 82 -7.42 1.53 8.81
C GLU A 82 -5.98 1.99 9.05
N ASN A 83 -5.21 1.27 9.87
CA ASN A 83 -3.78 1.53 10.05
C ASN A 83 -2.98 1.32 8.76
N ALA A 84 -3.30 0.28 7.99
CA ALA A 84 -2.69 0.04 6.68
C ALA A 84 -2.94 1.23 5.74
N LEU A 85 -4.20 1.68 5.63
CA LEU A 85 -4.57 2.80 4.77
C LEU A 85 -3.83 4.09 5.16
N LYS A 86 -3.74 4.36 6.47
CA LYS A 86 -3.01 5.53 6.98
C LYS A 86 -1.55 5.52 6.56
N HIS A 87 -0.82 4.41 6.80
CA HIS A 87 0.59 4.33 6.46
C HIS A 87 0.82 4.32 4.94
N GLN A 88 -0.10 3.74 4.16
CA GLN A 88 -0.05 3.77 2.71
C GLN A 88 -0.19 5.21 2.17
N LYS A 89 -1.09 6.02 2.74
CA LYS A 89 -1.26 7.45 2.39
C LYS A 89 -0.06 8.29 2.80
N GLU A 90 0.47 8.09 4.00
CA GLU A 90 1.69 8.78 4.45
C GLU A 90 2.87 8.45 3.53
N SER A 91 3.07 7.17 3.21
CA SER A 91 4.12 6.71 2.30
C SER A 91 3.98 7.32 0.90
N PHE A 92 2.75 7.34 0.37
CA PHE A 92 2.47 7.95 -0.92
C PHE A 92 2.80 9.44 -0.94
N SER A 93 2.45 10.19 0.11
CA SER A 93 2.74 11.63 0.22
C SER A 93 4.24 11.96 0.19
N VAL A 94 5.09 11.02 0.63
CA VAL A 94 6.56 11.16 0.57
C VAL A 94 7.09 10.90 -0.84
N VAL A 95 6.52 9.91 -1.55
CA VAL A 95 6.98 9.46 -2.89
C VAL A 95 6.35 10.23 -4.04
N MET A 96 5.21 10.90 -3.83
CA MET A 96 4.49 11.66 -4.88
C MET A 96 5.36 12.75 -5.54
N ARG A 97 6.47 13.14 -4.90
CA ARG A 97 7.44 14.11 -5.45
C ARG A 97 8.43 13.50 -6.46
N LEU A 98 8.40 12.18 -6.66
CA LEU A 98 9.37 11.45 -7.47
C LEU A 98 8.88 11.18 -8.91
N CYS A 99 7.64 11.51 -9.25
CA CYS A 99 7.05 11.38 -10.59
C CYS A 99 7.35 10.01 -11.24
N ASP A 100 7.19 8.92 -10.49
CA ASP A 100 7.36 7.53 -10.95
C ASP A 100 5.97 6.90 -11.12
N PRO A 101 5.41 6.88 -12.35
CA PRO A 101 4.03 6.48 -12.54
C PRO A 101 3.79 5.00 -12.22
N LYS A 102 4.84 4.15 -12.31
CA LYS A 102 4.74 2.73 -11.95
C LYS A 102 4.56 2.58 -10.44
N ARG A 103 5.34 3.34 -9.64
CA ARG A 103 5.16 3.36 -8.18
C ARG A 103 3.80 3.93 -7.80
N GLU A 104 3.37 5.02 -8.43
CA GLU A 104 2.06 5.63 -8.19
C GLU A 104 0.92 4.63 -8.43
N ALA A 105 0.94 3.91 -9.56
CA ALA A 105 -0.05 2.88 -9.86
C ALA A 105 -0.12 1.79 -8.76
N ALA A 106 1.02 1.35 -8.25
CA ALA A 106 1.06 0.37 -7.15
C ALA A 106 0.49 0.94 -5.85
N TYR A 107 0.67 2.24 -5.56
CA TYR A 107 0.05 2.88 -4.41
C TYR A 107 -1.47 2.92 -4.52
N PHE A 108 -2.00 3.34 -5.67
CA PHE A 108 -3.45 3.35 -5.93
C PHE A 108 -4.03 1.94 -5.83
N PHE A 109 -3.38 0.94 -6.42
CA PHE A 109 -3.81 -0.45 -6.35
C PHE A 109 -3.90 -0.95 -4.90
N ASN A 110 -2.87 -0.72 -4.10
CA ASN A 110 -2.84 -1.15 -2.70
C ASN A 110 -3.88 -0.42 -1.84
N MET A 111 -4.10 0.88 -2.08
CA MET A 111 -5.18 1.61 -1.40
C MET A 111 -6.56 1.07 -1.78
N GLY A 112 -6.78 0.75 -3.06
CA GLY A 112 -8.00 0.10 -3.54
C GLY A 112 -8.27 -1.22 -2.82
N LYS A 113 -7.25 -2.09 -2.68
CA LYS A 113 -7.37 -3.35 -1.92
C LYS A 113 -7.74 -3.12 -0.46
N ILE A 114 -7.12 -2.15 0.20
CA ILE A 114 -7.42 -1.86 1.61
C ILE A 114 -8.87 -1.36 1.75
N LEU A 115 -9.29 -0.42 0.91
CA LEU A 115 -10.65 0.13 0.90
C LEU A 115 -11.71 -0.94 0.58
N TYR A 116 -11.40 -1.84 -0.34
CA TYR A 116 -12.25 -2.98 -0.66
C TYR A 116 -12.51 -3.87 0.57
N ASN A 117 -11.46 -4.22 1.31
CA ASN A 117 -11.59 -5.05 2.52
C ASN A 117 -12.21 -4.29 3.70
N LEU A 118 -12.21 -2.95 3.67
CA LEU A 118 -12.97 -2.11 4.61
C LEU A 118 -14.46 -2.01 4.25
N GLY A 119 -14.89 -2.54 3.09
CA GLY A 119 -16.25 -2.39 2.57
C GLY A 119 -16.52 -1.04 1.89
N ASN A 120 -15.50 -0.19 1.73
CA ASN A 120 -15.60 1.12 1.07
C ASN A 120 -15.46 0.97 -0.45
N TYR A 121 -16.41 0.27 -1.06
CA TYR A 121 -16.33 -0.15 -2.46
C TYR A 121 -16.30 1.00 -3.47
N SER A 122 -17.01 2.11 -3.21
CA SER A 122 -16.97 3.29 -4.10
C SER A 122 -15.56 3.87 -4.18
N ASP A 123 -14.93 4.11 -3.03
CA ASP A 123 -13.56 4.64 -3.01
C ASP A 123 -12.57 3.60 -3.56
N ALA A 124 -12.78 2.31 -3.27
CA ALA A 124 -11.95 1.23 -3.82
C ALA A 124 -11.99 1.22 -5.35
N TYR A 125 -13.17 1.38 -5.94
CA TYR A 125 -13.35 1.47 -7.39
C TYR A 125 -12.53 2.62 -7.98
N ASP A 126 -12.64 3.82 -7.41
CA ASP A 126 -11.93 5.01 -7.92
C ASP A 126 -10.40 4.80 -7.89
N HIS A 127 -9.89 4.14 -6.83
CA HIS A 127 -8.46 3.82 -6.71
C HIS A 127 -8.02 2.72 -7.69
N PHE A 128 -8.81 1.66 -7.85
CA PHE A 128 -8.53 0.61 -8.84
C PHE A 128 -8.58 1.14 -10.27
N HIS A 129 -9.57 1.98 -10.59
CA HIS A 129 -9.69 2.62 -11.88
C HIS A 129 -8.49 3.53 -12.17
N THR A 130 -8.04 4.30 -11.17
CA THR A 130 -6.84 5.13 -11.29
C THR A 130 -5.60 4.25 -11.53
N ALA A 131 -5.42 3.17 -10.75
CA ALA A 131 -4.31 2.24 -10.95
C ALA A 131 -4.33 1.62 -12.36
N TYR A 132 -5.51 1.19 -12.84
CA TYR A 132 -5.71 0.65 -14.18
C TYR A 132 -5.28 1.66 -15.25
N HIS A 133 -5.73 2.91 -15.13
CA HIS A 133 -5.39 3.96 -16.08
C HIS A 133 -3.87 4.14 -16.19
N TYR A 134 -3.17 4.24 -15.06
CA TYR A 134 -1.71 4.31 -15.05
C TYR A 134 -1.05 3.08 -15.69
N PHE A 135 -1.50 1.87 -15.33
CA PHE A 135 -0.96 0.65 -15.94
C PHE A 135 -1.21 0.59 -17.44
N SER A 136 -2.37 1.06 -17.91
CA SER A 136 -2.73 1.07 -19.34
C SER A 136 -1.88 2.03 -20.17
N ILE A 137 -1.46 3.16 -19.58
CA ILE A 137 -0.57 4.12 -20.25
C ILE A 137 0.87 3.60 -20.24
N LEU A 138 1.32 3.02 -19.13
CA LEU A 138 2.70 2.55 -18.98
C LEU A 138 3.01 1.28 -19.76
N TYR A 139 2.01 0.42 -19.95
CA TYR A 139 2.19 -0.88 -20.55
C TYR A 139 1.25 -1.02 -21.74
N SER A 140 1.79 -0.84 -22.94
CA SER A 140 1.09 -1.09 -24.21
C SER A 140 0.71 -2.56 -24.43
N SER A 141 1.00 -3.47 -23.48
CA SER A 141 0.55 -4.87 -23.45
C SER A 141 -0.03 -5.26 -22.09
N ILE A 142 -1.12 -6.02 -22.10
CA ILE A 142 -1.86 -6.53 -20.93
C ILE A 142 -0.91 -7.28 -19.97
N TYR A 143 -0.68 -6.73 -18.76
CA TYR A 143 0.09 -7.39 -17.69
C TYR A 143 -0.85 -8.06 -16.68
N ALA A 144 -0.37 -9.05 -15.93
CA ALA A 144 -1.15 -9.70 -14.87
C ALA A 144 -1.73 -8.72 -13.82
N SER A 145 -1.08 -7.56 -13.61
CA SER A 145 -1.61 -6.49 -12.77
C SER A 145 -2.87 -5.84 -13.33
N THR A 146 -3.03 -5.72 -14.65
CA THR A 146 -4.28 -5.19 -15.26
C THR A 146 -5.42 -6.20 -15.09
N GLN A 147 -5.15 -7.49 -15.27
CA GLN A 147 -6.14 -8.55 -15.09
C GLN A 147 -6.65 -8.64 -13.65
N LEU A 148 -5.77 -8.53 -12.65
CA LEU A 148 -6.19 -8.52 -11.24
C LEU A 148 -7.00 -7.27 -10.89
N VAL A 149 -6.64 -6.10 -11.44
CA VAL A 149 -7.42 -4.87 -11.27
C VAL A 149 -8.80 -5.01 -11.91
N GLU A 150 -8.90 -5.58 -13.11
CA GLU A 150 -10.17 -5.87 -13.80
C GLU A 150 -11.09 -6.76 -12.96
N GLN A 151 -10.56 -7.83 -12.36
CA GLN A 151 -11.34 -8.70 -11.47
C GLN A 151 -11.95 -7.94 -10.30
N TYR A 152 -11.19 -7.04 -9.66
CA TYR A 152 -11.73 -6.19 -8.59
C TYR A 152 -12.79 -5.22 -9.11
N LEU A 153 -12.58 -4.61 -10.28
CA LEU A 153 -13.54 -3.67 -10.88
C LEU A 153 -14.86 -4.36 -11.24
N ASP A 154 -14.80 -5.56 -11.81
CA ASP A 154 -16.00 -6.32 -12.21
C ASP A 154 -16.79 -6.79 -10.99
N TYR A 155 -16.11 -7.31 -9.96
CA TYR A 155 -16.77 -7.67 -8.72
C TYR A 155 -17.47 -6.47 -8.04
N ILE A 156 -16.82 -5.30 -8.01
CA ILE A 156 -17.42 -4.10 -7.42
C ILE A 156 -18.65 -3.66 -8.23
N ARG A 157 -18.62 -3.76 -9.57
CA ARG A 157 -19.76 -3.45 -10.45
C ARG A 157 -20.96 -4.35 -10.17
N GLU A 158 -20.74 -5.64 -9.93
CA GLU A 158 -21.79 -6.58 -9.55
C GLU A 158 -22.42 -6.25 -8.19
N LYS A 159 -21.60 -5.84 -7.22
CA LYS A 159 -22.08 -5.47 -5.88
C LYS A 159 -22.78 -4.11 -5.83
N ILE A 160 -22.45 -3.19 -6.75
CA ILE A 160 -22.98 -1.81 -6.75
C ILE A 160 -23.44 -1.41 -8.17
N PRO A 161 -24.55 -1.96 -8.68
CA PRO A 161 -25.01 -1.74 -10.06
C PRO A 161 -25.46 -0.30 -10.38
N HIS A 162 -25.62 0.57 -9.37
CA HIS A 162 -26.23 1.90 -9.54
C HIS A 162 -25.34 3.08 -9.14
N GLN A 163 -24.09 2.87 -8.70
CA GLN A 163 -23.18 3.98 -8.44
C GLN A 163 -22.25 4.18 -9.64
N LYS A 164 -22.54 5.22 -10.43
CA LYS A 164 -21.57 5.73 -11.41
C LYS A 164 -20.31 6.16 -10.64
N PRO A 165 -19.11 5.75 -11.07
CA PRO A 165 -17.85 6.14 -10.43
C PRO A 165 -17.77 7.65 -10.30
N ARG A 166 -17.39 8.15 -9.12
CA ARG A 166 -16.96 9.55 -9.01
C ARG A 166 -15.56 9.60 -9.58
N LEU A 167 -15.44 9.68 -10.91
CA LEU A 167 -14.17 9.96 -11.58
C LEU A 167 -13.48 11.08 -10.79
N LEU A 168 -12.38 10.75 -10.11
CA LEU A 168 -11.52 11.73 -9.45
C LEU A 168 -11.21 12.77 -10.53
N ARG A 169 -11.74 13.98 -10.35
CA ARG A 169 -11.74 15.06 -11.36
C ARG A 169 -10.38 15.12 -12.05
N GLN A 170 -10.40 14.77 -13.34
CA GLN A 170 -9.46 15.17 -14.40
C GLN A 170 -8.06 15.55 -13.88
N TYR A 171 -7.14 14.58 -13.87
CA TYR A 171 -5.74 14.93 -14.02
C TYR A 171 -5.59 15.53 -15.41
N LYS A 172 -5.50 16.88 -15.45
CA LYS A 172 -5.20 17.62 -16.67
C LYS A 172 -3.87 17.10 -17.21
N GLU A 173 -3.92 16.73 -18.48
CA GLU A 173 -2.79 16.45 -19.35
C GLU A 173 -1.67 17.48 -19.12
N TYR A 174 -0.46 17.00 -18.88
CA TYR A 174 0.80 17.72 -19.08
C TYR A 174 1.72 16.84 -19.92
#